data_AF-A0A6B2CF31-F1
#
_entry.id   AF-A0A6B2CF31-F1
#
_cell.length_a   1.000
_cell.length_b   1.000
_cell.length_c   1.000
_cell.angle_alpha   90.00
_cell.angle_beta   90.00
_cell.angle_gamma   90.00
#
_symmetry.space_group_name_H-M   'P 1'
#
loop_
_entity.id
_entity.type
_entity.pdbx_description
1 polymer ?
#
loop_
_entity_poly.entity_id
_entity_poly.type
_entity_poly.pdbx_seq_one_letter_code
_entity_poly.pdbx_strand_id
1 'polypeptide(L)' 'MTGSRHLKALAAPYYWPVLRKKFKWTVKPSPGPHPIEYSLPLLIVVRNVFGYAETAREARRLIAEGNFRI' A
#
# COMPACT_ATOMS: atom_id res chain seq x y z
N MET A 1 15.67 4.04 -13.07
CA MET A 1 14.41 4.27 -12.32
C MET A 1 13.96 5.71 -12.47
N THR A 2 13.37 6.07 -13.61
CA THR A 2 12.88 7.42 -13.91
C THR A 2 11.36 7.44 -13.73
N GLY A 3 10.91 8.00 -12.61
CA GLY A 3 9.48 8.13 -12.30
C GLY A 3 9.25 8.74 -10.91
N SER A 4 8.09 9.39 -10.70
CA SER A 4 7.74 9.98 -9.40
C SER A 4 7.81 8.93 -8.28
N ARG A 5 8.48 9.23 -7.17
CA ARG A 5 8.54 8.32 -6.00
C ARG A 5 7.27 8.33 -5.15
N HIS A 6 6.37 9.29 -5.40
CA HIS A 6 5.20 9.54 -4.56
C HIS A 6 3.90 9.32 -5.34
N LEU A 7 2.87 8.84 -4.64
CA LEU A 7 1.52 8.64 -5.17
C LEU A 7 0.51 9.42 -4.31
N LYS A 8 -0.19 10.40 -4.89
CA LYS A 8 -1.26 11.11 -4.19
C LYS A 8 -2.41 10.14 -3.93
N ALA A 9 -3.06 10.23 -2.76
CA ALA A 9 -4.16 9.32 -2.41
C ALA A 9 -5.36 9.46 -3.36
N LEU A 10 -5.61 10.67 -3.88
CA LEU A 10 -6.64 10.92 -4.89
C LEU A 10 -6.39 10.16 -6.21
N ALA A 11 -5.13 9.89 -6.54
CA ALA A 11 -4.71 9.20 -7.76
C ALA A 11 -4.52 7.69 -7.56
N ALA A 12 -4.85 7.16 -6.38
CA ALA A 12 -4.85 5.71 -6.17
C ALA A 12 -5.93 5.04 -7.05
N PRO A 13 -5.81 3.74 -7.38
CA PRO A 13 -6.89 2.97 -8.01
C PRO A 13 -8.17 2.91 -7.15
N TYR A 14 -9.34 2.79 -7.79
CA TYR A 14 -10.65 2.90 -7.13
C TYR A 14 -10.95 1.79 -6.13
N TYR A 15 -10.46 0.58 -6.38
CA TYR A 15 -10.68 -0.58 -5.53
C TYR A 15 -9.76 -0.62 -4.29
N TRP A 16 -8.77 0.28 -4.19
CA TRP A 16 -7.91 0.31 -3.02
C TRP A 16 -8.71 0.80 -1.80
N PRO A 17 -8.69 0.07 -0.67
CA PRO A 17 -9.41 0.44 0.54
C PRO A 17 -8.69 1.57 1.29
N VAL A 18 -8.53 2.74 0.66
CA VAL A 18 -7.82 3.91 1.20
C VAL A 18 -8.71 5.14 1.28
N LEU A 19 -8.59 5.88 2.39
CA LEU A 19 -9.32 7.13 2.61
C LEU A 19 -8.66 8.28 1.83
N ARG A 20 -9.05 8.45 0.57
CA ARG A 20 -8.44 9.40 -0.39
C ARG A 20 -8.47 10.88 0.03
N LYS A 21 -9.49 11.27 0.81
CA LYS A 21 -9.66 12.64 1.31
C LYS A 21 -9.06 12.88 2.69
N LYS A 22 -8.77 11.81 3.44
CA LYS A 22 -8.18 11.91 4.79
C LYS A 22 -6.68 12.20 4.74
N PHE A 23 -5.99 11.64 3.74
CA PHE A 23 -4.55 11.77 3.60
C PHE A 23 -4.18 12.28 2.21
N LYS A 24 -3.13 13.11 2.13
CA LYS A 24 -2.61 13.62 0.85
C LYS A 24 -1.92 12.54 0.01
N TRP A 25 -1.26 11.59 0.66
CA TRP A 25 -0.39 10.58 0.04
C TRP A 25 -0.82 9.16 0.41
N THR A 26 -0.55 8.22 -0.50
CA THR A 26 -0.70 6.78 -0.27
C THR A 26 0.61 6.06 -0.56
N VAL A 27 0.66 4.76 -0.26
CA VAL A 27 1.80 3.90 -0.57
C VAL A 27 1.88 3.70 -2.08
N LYS A 28 3.01 4.08 -2.68
CA LYS A 28 3.29 3.76 -4.07
C LYS A 28 3.79 2.30 -4.16
N PRO A 29 3.21 1.45 -5.03
CA PRO A 29 3.74 0.11 -5.22
C PRO A 29 5.10 0.18 -5.92
N SER A 30 6.01 -0.70 -5.51
CA SER A 30 7.26 -0.92 -6.24
C SER A 30 6.98 -1.49 -7.63
N PRO A 31 7.82 -1.20 -8.64
CA PRO A 31 7.72 -1.87 -9.92
C PRO A 31 7.88 -3.38 -9.72
N GLY A 32 6.96 -4.15 -10.28
CA GLY A 32 6.87 -5.59 -10.10
C GLY A 32 6.12 -6.26 -11.25
N PRO A 33 5.69 -7.52 -11.10
CA PRO A 33 5.07 -8.31 -12.16
C PRO A 33 3.69 -7.78 -12.59
N HIS A 34 2.98 -7.08 -11.70
CA HIS A 34 1.64 -6.56 -11.97
C HIS A 34 1.66 -5.04 -12.20
N PRO A 35 0.86 -4.52 -13.15
CA PRO A 35 0.66 -3.09 -13.33
C PRO A 35 -0.09 -2.47 -12.16
N ILE A 36 0.03 -1.15 -11.96
CA ILE A 36 -0.56 -0.44 -10.82
C ILE A 36 -2.07 -0.63 -10.69
N GLU A 37 -2.78 -0.69 -11.83
CA GLU A 37 -4.23 -0.85 -11.93
C GLU A 37 -4.74 -2.24 -11.48
N TYR A 38 -3.86 -3.24 -11.44
CA TYR A 38 -4.19 -4.61 -11.03
C TYR A 38 -3.32 -5.07 -9.85
N SER A 39 -2.65 -4.15 -9.17
CA SER A 39 -1.77 -4.45 -8.03
C SER A 39 -2.30 -3.85 -6.73
N LEU A 40 -1.98 -4.46 -5.61
CA LEU A 40 -2.30 -3.93 -4.29
C LEU A 40 -1.07 -4.03 -3.37
N PRO A 41 -0.57 -2.92 -2.81
CA PRO A 41 0.57 -2.95 -1.90
C PRO A 41 0.28 -3.81 -0.67
N LEU A 42 1.22 -4.69 -0.30
CA LEU A 42 1.12 -5.55 0.89
C LEU A 42 0.81 -4.76 2.17
N LEU A 43 1.38 -3.56 2.31
CA LEU A 43 1.12 -2.68 3.44
C LEU A 43 -0.37 -2.31 3.57
N ILE A 44 -1.06 -2.08 2.45
CA ILE A 44 -2.50 -1.76 2.45
C ILE A 44 -3.30 -3.02 2.80
N VAL A 45 -2.88 -4.20 2.33
CA VAL A 45 -3.56 -5.46 2.67
C VAL A 45 -3.50 -5.72 4.18
N VAL A 46 -2.30 -5.70 4.76
CA VAL A 46 -2.10 -5.98 6.20
C VAL A 46 -2.85 -4.98 7.08
N ARG A 47 -2.84 -3.69 6.72
CA ARG A 47 -3.45 -2.63 7.53
C ARG A 47 -4.96 -2.46 7.29
N ASN A 48 -5.40 -2.41 6.04
CA ASN A 48 -6.76 -2.02 5.68
C ASN A 48 -7.69 -3.20 5.37
N VAL A 49 -7.15 -4.32 4.89
CA VAL A 49 -7.97 -5.51 4.54
C VAL A 49 -8.04 -6.46 5.73
N PHE A 50 -6.90 -6.83 6.31
CA PHE A 50 -6.86 -7.76 7.44
C PHE A 50 -6.94 -7.08 8.80
N GLY A 51 -6.56 -5.80 8.90
CA GLY A 51 -6.63 -5.06 10.17
C GLY A 51 -5.62 -5.52 11.22
N TYR A 52 -4.54 -6.21 10.84
CA TYR A 52 -3.52 -6.69 11.77
C TYR A 52 -2.61 -5.57 12.32
N ALA A 53 -2.73 -4.36 11.78
CA ALA A 53 -1.98 -3.19 12.22
C ALA A 53 -2.87 -1.95 12.11
N GLU A 54 -2.75 -1.07 13.10
CA GLU A 54 -3.43 0.23 13.06
C GLU A 54 -2.55 1.25 12.34
N THR A 55 -1.23 1.18 12.57
CA THR A 55 -0.27 2.12 12.00
C THR A 55 0.53 1.53 10.84
N ALA A 56 0.99 2.40 9.93
CA ALA A 56 1.89 1.99 8.85
C ALA A 56 3.28 1.56 9.35
N ARG A 57 3.63 1.84 10.61
CA ARG A 57 4.90 1.42 11.23
C ARG A 57 4.80 -0.03 11.71
N GLU A 58 3.72 -0.37 12.42
CA GLU A 58 3.40 -1.76 12.79
C GLU A 58 3.29 -2.67 11.58
N ALA A 59 2.52 -2.27 10.56
CA ALA A 59 2.36 -3.05 9.35
C ALA A 59 3.71 -3.37 8.68
N ARG A 60 4.62 -2.39 8.63
CA ARG A 60 5.98 -2.59 8.10
C ARG A 60 6.80 -3.56 8.94
N ARG A 61 6.67 -3.49 10.27
CA ARG A 61 7.36 -4.40 11.18
C ARG A 61 6.88 -5.84 10.98
N LEU A 62 5.57 -6.07 10.95
CA LEU A 62 5.00 -7.41 10.74
C LEU A 62 5.40 -8.03 9.39
N ILE A 63 5.50 -7.19 8.34
CA ILE A 63 6.00 -7.62 7.03
C ILE A 63 7.49 -8.00 7.11
N ALA A 64 8.30 -7.18 7.78
CA ALA A 64 9.74 -7.43 7.91
C ALA A 64 10.08 -8.67 8.75
N GLU A 65 9.21 -9.02 9.70
CA GLU A 65 9.32 -10.25 10.52
C GLU A 65 9.06 -11.54 9.70
N GLY A 66 8.58 -11.43 8.45
CA GLY A 66 8.41 -12.58 7.56
C GLY A 66 7.12 -13.38 7.79
N ASN A 67 6.16 -12.82 8.53
CA ASN A 67 4.88 -13.48 8.84
C ASN A 67 3.95 -13.63 7.61
N PHE A 68 4.23 -12.92 6.51
CA PHE A 68 3.41 -12.93 5.30
C PHE A 68 4.21 -13.45 4.11
N ARG A 69 3.62 -14.36 3.34
CA ARG A 69 4.20 -14.91 2.10
C ARG A 69 3.35 -14.45 0.91
N ILE A 70 4.01 -14.05 -0.17
CA ILE A 70 3.42 -13.60 -1.45
C ILE A 70 3.76 -14.63 -2.52
#